data_AF-A0A2T5GKD4-F1
#
_entry.id   AF-A0A2T5GKD4-F1
#
_cell.length_a   1.000
_cell.length_b   1.000
_cell.length_c   1.000
_cell.angle_alpha   90.00
_cell.angle_beta   90.00
_cell.angle_gamma   90.00
#
_symmetry.space_group_name_H-M   'P 1'
#
loop_
_entity.id
_entity.type
_entity.pdbx_description
1 polymer ?
#
loop_
_entity_poly.entity_id
_entity_poly.type
_entity_poly.pdbx_seq_one_letter_code
_entity_poly.pdbx_strand_id
1 'polypeptide(L)'
;MATQPLYQSYNPPVPFPPKPDSCVGASKGAAAVAVNRAVAKLPPVVRDATLDEITIAEQAAAAIRQAHLSLTPAYVSAFLKWGAAASALATESASDQESSERLDVLLESMDTLSETPSGNLADLVFKTYVLALEATDSSCFGPMRETSRDEDSLVENLGYAAYRDIRNLDPLPAMLDQLGAAGWRLSTSTVAYTRSIGDAITGAFTRAIAGAGEANADIGHFGADPHAAWLADRNRAQATINAADETLTDEAADALSTYTVKRDLEISKTPATTRDGVLAKLALIAQISLEGWEPNMDWCASALVDAQRVAGVGSLAGAVEERHRDMAA
;
A
#
# COMPACT_ATOMS: atom_id res chain seq x y z
N MET A 1 -14.85 70.20 18.22
CA MET A 1 -13.68 69.36 17.87
C MET A 1 -12.97 68.96 19.16
N ALA A 2 -12.38 67.77 19.19
CA ALA A 2 -11.72 67.05 20.31
C ALA A 2 -12.67 66.15 21.13
N THR A 3 -12.82 64.87 20.77
CA THR A 3 -12.02 63.66 21.12
C THR A 3 -12.23 63.16 22.56
N GLN A 4 -12.92 62.01 22.65
CA GLN A 4 -12.93 61.12 23.82
C GLN A 4 -11.52 60.62 24.15
N PRO A 5 -11.27 60.27 25.43
CA PRO A 5 -10.47 59.12 25.78
C PRO A 5 -11.36 58.03 26.41
N LEU A 6 -11.57 56.95 25.65
CA LEU A 6 -11.98 55.67 26.22
C LEU A 6 -10.75 55.08 26.93
N TYR A 7 -10.72 55.17 28.26
CA TYR A 7 -9.81 54.37 29.07
C TYR A 7 -10.22 52.90 28.92
N GLN A 8 -9.45 52.15 28.15
CA GLN A 8 -9.38 50.69 28.24
C GLN A 8 -8.84 50.34 29.64
N SER A 9 -9.70 49.79 30.49
CA SER A 9 -9.26 49.15 31.74
C SER A 9 -8.59 47.82 31.39
N TYR A 10 -7.32 47.76 31.74
CA TYR A 10 -6.47 46.58 31.65
C TYR A 10 -6.94 45.57 32.70
N ASN A 11 -7.63 44.50 32.28
CA ASN A 11 -7.88 43.36 33.17
C ASN A 11 -6.61 42.49 33.19
N PRO A 12 -5.94 42.29 34.35
CA PRO A 12 -4.83 41.35 34.43
C PRO A 12 -5.35 39.92 34.19
N PRO A 13 -4.55 39.04 33.57
CA PRO A 13 -4.93 37.65 33.38
C PRO A 13 -5.13 36.97 34.73
N VAL A 14 -6.29 36.34 34.89
CA VAL A 14 -6.62 35.50 36.05
C VAL A 14 -5.56 34.39 36.14
N PRO A 15 -4.92 34.15 37.30
CA PRO A 15 -4.00 33.04 37.46
C PRO A 15 -4.76 31.74 37.22
N PHE A 16 -4.35 30.96 36.22
CA PHE A 16 -4.83 29.59 36.07
C PHE A 16 -4.51 28.82 37.37
N PRO A 17 -5.44 28.02 37.91
CA PRO A 17 -5.10 27.11 38.99
C PRO A 17 -3.94 26.22 38.51
N PRO A 18 -2.96 25.90 39.38
CA PRO A 18 -1.88 25.00 39.02
C PRO A 18 -2.49 23.70 38.48
N LYS A 19 -2.06 23.29 37.29
CA LYS A 19 -2.36 21.95 36.77
C LYS A 19 -1.99 20.96 37.88
N PRO A 20 -2.84 19.98 38.21
CA PRO A 20 -2.41 18.93 39.11
C PRO A 20 -1.14 18.32 38.53
N ASP A 21 -0.09 18.26 39.33
CA ASP A 21 1.12 17.49 39.05
C ASP A 21 0.70 16.02 38.99
N SER A 22 0.17 15.60 37.85
CA SER A 22 0.11 14.21 37.48
C SER A 22 1.52 13.78 37.11
N CYS A 23 2.36 13.63 38.14
CA CYS A 23 3.37 12.59 38.16
C CYS A 23 2.64 11.25 38.03
N VAL A 24 2.18 10.92 36.82
CA VAL A 24 1.92 9.55 36.42
C VAL A 24 3.30 8.92 36.41
N GLY A 25 3.68 8.34 37.53
CA GLY A 25 4.66 7.27 37.52
C GLY A 25 4.15 6.28 36.48
N ALA A 26 4.83 6.20 35.34
CA ALA A 26 4.56 5.20 34.32
C ALA A 26 4.87 3.84 34.94
N SER A 27 3.92 3.32 35.71
CA SER A 27 3.90 1.92 36.08
C SER A 27 3.93 1.15 34.77
N LYS A 28 4.90 0.24 34.64
CA LYS A 28 5.03 -0.77 33.59
C LYS A 28 3.84 -1.76 33.61
N GLY A 29 2.60 -1.25 33.68
CA GLY A 29 1.39 -1.98 33.98
C GLY A 29 0.52 -2.11 32.73
N ALA A 30 0.05 -3.34 32.47
CA ALA A 30 -0.90 -3.76 31.45
C ALA A 30 -0.64 -3.35 29.99
N ALA A 31 -0.55 -2.05 29.66
CA ALA A 31 -0.33 -1.55 28.30
C ALA A 31 1.03 -1.97 27.74
N ALA A 32 2.13 -1.80 28.51
CA ALA A 32 3.45 -2.27 28.10
C ALA A 32 3.49 -3.80 27.96
N VAL A 33 2.75 -4.53 28.80
CA VAL A 33 2.62 -5.99 28.73
C VAL A 33 1.81 -6.41 27.50
N ALA A 34 0.75 -5.66 27.15
CA ALA A 34 -0.09 -5.92 25.99
C ALA A 34 0.64 -5.59 24.68
N VAL A 35 1.37 -4.47 24.63
CA VAL A 35 2.26 -4.13 23.51
C VAL A 35 3.35 -5.18 23.36
N ASN A 36 4.05 -5.54 24.44
CA ASN A 36 5.07 -6.60 24.38
C ASN A 36 4.48 -7.96 23.99
N ARG A 37 3.25 -8.28 24.40
CA ARG A 37 2.54 -9.51 24.01
C ARG A 37 2.06 -9.47 22.56
N ALA A 38 1.69 -8.30 22.03
CA ALA A 38 1.32 -8.11 20.62
C ALA A 38 2.57 -8.17 19.72
N VAL A 39 3.66 -7.49 20.13
CA VAL A 39 4.97 -7.56 19.48
C VAL A 39 5.53 -8.98 19.50
N ALA A 40 5.33 -9.73 20.58
CA ALA A 40 5.72 -11.15 20.64
C ALA A 40 4.92 -12.07 19.70
N LYS A 41 3.75 -11.62 19.22
CA LYS A 41 2.94 -12.35 18.23
C LYS A 41 3.27 -11.96 16.79
N LEU A 42 4.07 -10.91 16.58
CA LEU A 42 4.58 -10.58 15.26
C LEU A 42 5.53 -11.70 14.80
N PRO A 43 5.59 -12.00 13.49
CA PRO A 43 6.60 -12.90 12.95
C PRO A 43 8.00 -12.43 13.40
N PRO A 44 8.94 -13.35 13.70
CA PRO A 44 10.29 -12.98 14.13
C PRO A 44 10.95 -11.96 13.20
N VAL A 45 10.72 -12.10 11.90
CA VAL A 45 11.18 -11.16 10.85
C VAL A 45 10.70 -9.73 11.05
N VAL A 46 9.49 -9.49 11.57
CA VAL A 46 8.95 -8.14 11.79
C VAL A 46 9.38 -7.60 13.15
N ARG A 47 9.53 -8.49 14.13
CA ARG A 47 9.94 -8.13 15.49
C ARG A 47 11.40 -7.69 15.56
N ASP A 48 12.24 -8.31 14.75
CA ASP A 48 13.69 -8.12 14.78
C ASP A 48 14.16 -7.16 13.66
N ALA A 49 13.25 -6.71 12.78
CA ALA A 49 13.52 -5.75 11.71
C ALA A 49 13.63 -4.31 12.20
N THR A 50 14.50 -3.54 11.56
CA THR A 50 14.60 -2.08 11.78
C THR A 50 13.42 -1.34 11.15
N LEU A 51 13.14 -0.11 11.60
CA LEU A 51 12.10 0.74 11.01
C LEU A 51 12.36 1.01 9.51
N ASP A 52 13.63 1.08 9.14
CA ASP A 52 14.08 1.28 7.76
C ASP A 52 13.79 0.04 6.90
N GLU A 53 14.03 -1.17 7.42
CA GLU A 53 13.68 -2.45 6.77
C GLU A 53 12.16 -2.59 6.59
N ILE A 54 11.37 -2.19 7.58
CA ILE A 54 9.90 -2.20 7.46
C ILE A 54 9.45 -1.21 6.38
N THR A 55 9.98 0.01 6.40
CA THR A 55 9.63 1.07 5.45
C THR A 55 9.96 0.66 4.01
N ILE A 56 11.14 0.10 3.77
CA ILE A 56 11.55 -0.32 2.42
C ILE A 56 10.76 -1.54 1.94
N ALA A 57 10.45 -2.48 2.84
CA ALA A 57 9.61 -3.63 2.52
C ALA A 57 8.16 -3.21 2.17
N GLU A 58 7.62 -2.17 2.82
CA GLU A 58 6.31 -1.60 2.48
C GLU A 58 6.29 -0.93 1.11
N GLN A 59 7.37 -0.23 0.74
CA GLN A 59 7.53 0.33 -0.60
C GLN A 59 7.65 -0.77 -1.67
N ALA A 60 8.42 -1.82 -1.40
CA ALA A 60 8.49 -2.99 -2.28
C ALA A 60 7.11 -3.65 -2.44
N ALA A 61 6.38 -3.83 -1.35
CA ALA A 61 5.01 -4.35 -1.38
C ALA A 61 4.06 -3.43 -2.16
N ALA A 62 4.25 -2.11 -2.12
CA ALA A 62 3.46 -1.17 -2.92
C ALA A 62 3.75 -1.32 -4.42
N ALA A 63 5.02 -1.43 -4.83
CA ALA A 63 5.39 -1.67 -6.22
C ALA A 63 4.84 -3.02 -6.72
N ILE A 64 4.94 -4.07 -5.89
CA ILE A 64 4.36 -5.39 -6.20
C ILE A 64 2.84 -5.30 -6.40
N ARG A 65 2.12 -4.62 -5.51
CA ARG A 65 0.67 -4.41 -5.67
C ARG A 65 0.35 -3.66 -6.96
N GLN A 66 1.13 -2.63 -7.29
CA GLN A 66 0.93 -1.88 -8.54
C GLN A 66 1.14 -2.78 -9.75
N ALA A 67 2.17 -3.62 -9.75
CA ALA A 67 2.42 -4.58 -10.82
C ALA A 67 1.24 -5.55 -11.00
N HIS A 68 0.66 -6.06 -9.92
CA HIS A 68 -0.54 -6.90 -9.99
C HIS A 68 -1.77 -6.18 -10.57
N LEU A 69 -1.85 -4.84 -10.45
CA LEU A 69 -2.97 -4.06 -10.98
C LEU A 69 -2.79 -3.70 -12.46
N SER A 70 -1.56 -3.40 -12.89
CA SER A 70 -1.30 -2.90 -14.25
C SER A 70 -0.81 -3.98 -15.21
N LEU A 71 -0.05 -4.96 -14.75
CA LEU A 71 0.57 -5.97 -15.62
C LEU A 71 -0.35 -7.17 -15.87
N THR A 72 -0.14 -7.86 -16.99
CA THR A 72 -0.80 -9.14 -17.23
C THR A 72 -0.25 -10.22 -16.30
N PRO A 73 -1.02 -11.29 -15.99
CA PRO A 73 -0.56 -12.33 -15.05
C PRO A 73 0.78 -12.97 -15.40
N ALA A 74 1.05 -13.19 -16.70
CA ALA A 74 2.34 -13.69 -17.16
C ALA A 74 3.48 -12.71 -16.85
N TYR A 75 3.24 -11.42 -17.09
CA TYR A 75 4.22 -10.36 -16.83
C TYR A 75 4.43 -10.10 -15.34
N VAL A 76 3.41 -10.26 -14.49
CA VAL A 76 3.55 -10.22 -13.03
C VAL A 76 4.55 -11.28 -12.56
N SER A 77 4.43 -12.52 -13.06
CA SER A 77 5.36 -13.59 -12.72
C SER A 77 6.80 -13.24 -13.14
N ALA A 78 6.99 -12.70 -14.35
CA ALA A 78 8.30 -12.26 -14.83
C ALA A 78 8.86 -11.09 -13.99
N PHE A 79 8.02 -10.08 -13.70
CA PHE A 79 8.34 -8.94 -12.83
C PHE A 79 8.79 -9.39 -11.44
N LEU A 80 8.09 -10.34 -10.83
CA LEU A 80 8.43 -10.81 -9.49
C LEU A 80 9.79 -11.51 -9.45
N LYS A 81 10.08 -12.36 -10.44
CA LYS A 81 11.37 -13.05 -10.58
C LYS A 81 12.50 -12.05 -10.82
N TRP A 82 12.31 -11.13 -11.76
CA TRP A 82 13.27 -10.06 -12.03
C TRP A 82 13.51 -9.21 -10.78
N GLY A 83 12.46 -8.77 -10.09
CA GLY A 83 12.61 -7.90 -8.93
C GLY A 83 13.34 -8.57 -7.77
N ALA A 84 13.11 -9.87 -7.54
CA ALA A 84 13.91 -10.66 -6.59
C ALA A 84 15.38 -10.75 -7.01
N ALA A 85 15.65 -11.10 -8.27
CA ALA A 85 17.02 -11.28 -8.76
C ALA A 85 17.82 -9.96 -8.81
N ALA A 86 17.20 -8.90 -9.33
CA ALA A 86 17.80 -7.59 -9.45
C ALA A 86 18.10 -6.96 -8.08
N SER A 87 17.17 -7.03 -7.12
CA SER A 87 17.44 -6.55 -5.76
C SER A 87 18.54 -7.36 -5.07
N ALA A 88 18.59 -8.69 -5.28
CA ALA A 88 19.65 -9.53 -4.74
C ALA A 88 21.02 -9.18 -5.35
N LEU A 89 21.11 -8.97 -6.67
CA LEU A 89 22.36 -8.56 -7.32
C LEU A 89 22.80 -7.16 -6.86
N ALA A 90 21.86 -6.24 -6.63
CA ALA A 90 22.15 -4.91 -6.12
C ALA A 90 22.59 -4.88 -4.64
N THR A 91 22.57 -6.03 -3.94
CA THR A 91 22.89 -6.15 -2.51
C THR A 91 24.33 -6.60 -2.31
N GLU A 92 24.98 -6.13 -1.24
CA GLU A 92 26.34 -6.55 -0.85
C GLU A 92 26.50 -8.09 -0.83
N SER A 93 27.49 -8.57 -1.58
CA SER A 93 27.90 -9.99 -1.63
C SER A 93 29.07 -10.25 -0.68
N ALA A 94 29.11 -11.43 -0.06
CA ALA A 94 30.24 -11.88 0.74
C ALA A 94 31.41 -12.40 -0.11
N SER A 95 31.18 -12.69 -1.40
CA SER A 95 32.21 -13.19 -2.31
C SER A 95 31.88 -12.90 -3.79
N ASP A 96 32.89 -12.94 -4.64
CA ASP A 96 32.73 -12.82 -6.10
C ASP A 96 31.88 -13.98 -6.66
N GLN A 97 32.03 -15.19 -6.11
CA GLN A 97 31.24 -16.35 -6.48
C GLN A 97 29.73 -16.11 -6.26
N GLU A 98 29.38 -15.55 -5.10
CA GLU A 98 27.99 -15.18 -4.79
C GLU A 98 27.45 -14.11 -5.75
N SER A 99 28.28 -13.12 -6.12
CA SER A 99 27.92 -12.12 -7.13
C SER A 99 27.69 -12.75 -8.50
N SER A 100 28.53 -13.70 -8.92
CA SER A 100 28.35 -14.43 -10.19
C SER A 100 27.05 -15.25 -10.19
N GLU A 101 26.76 -15.97 -9.12
CA GLU A 101 25.51 -16.74 -9.00
C GLU A 101 24.27 -15.83 -9.05
N ARG A 102 24.30 -14.68 -8.39
CA ARG A 102 23.22 -13.68 -8.45
C ARG A 102 23.06 -13.08 -9.84
N LEU A 103 24.16 -12.87 -10.57
CA LEU A 103 24.14 -12.39 -11.94
C LEU A 103 23.51 -13.42 -12.88
N ASP A 104 23.86 -14.69 -12.76
CA ASP A 104 23.26 -15.76 -13.57
C ASP A 104 21.74 -15.83 -13.37
N VAL A 105 21.26 -15.69 -12.13
CA VAL A 105 19.82 -15.65 -11.81
C VAL A 105 19.15 -14.40 -12.39
N LEU A 106 19.81 -13.24 -12.37
CA LEU A 106 19.29 -12.04 -13.01
C LEU A 106 19.16 -12.23 -14.52
N LEU A 107 20.19 -12.78 -15.18
CA LEU A 107 20.18 -13.03 -16.62
C LEU A 107 19.04 -13.99 -17.01
N GLU A 108 18.83 -15.08 -16.26
CA GLU A 108 17.70 -15.99 -16.48
C GLU A 108 16.34 -15.28 -16.34
N SER A 109 16.21 -14.38 -15.35
CA SER A 109 14.99 -13.61 -15.15
C SER A 109 14.75 -12.58 -16.27
N MET A 110 15.83 -12.01 -16.82
CA MET A 110 15.81 -11.07 -17.94
C MET A 110 15.40 -11.79 -19.24
N ASP A 111 15.94 -12.98 -19.48
CA ASP A 111 15.54 -13.83 -20.61
C ASP A 111 14.04 -14.16 -20.53
N THR A 112 13.57 -14.57 -19.35
CA THR A 112 12.13 -14.81 -19.11
C THR A 112 11.28 -13.58 -19.43
N LEU A 113 11.70 -12.39 -18.99
CA LEU A 113 10.99 -11.12 -19.24
C LEU A 113 11.01 -10.75 -20.73
N SER A 114 12.13 -11.00 -21.40
CA SER A 114 12.33 -10.76 -22.84
C SER A 114 11.44 -11.67 -23.70
N GLU A 115 11.34 -12.95 -23.35
CA GLU A 115 10.52 -13.93 -24.06
C GLU A 115 9.02 -13.77 -23.77
N THR A 116 8.66 -13.21 -22.62
CA THR A 116 7.26 -12.96 -22.28
C THR A 116 6.68 -11.88 -23.20
N PRO A 117 5.62 -12.18 -23.98
CA PRO A 117 4.97 -11.21 -24.85
C PRO A 117 4.16 -10.21 -24.00
N SER A 118 4.27 -8.92 -24.33
CA SER A 118 3.45 -7.88 -23.71
C SER A 118 1.98 -8.02 -24.14
N GLY A 119 1.07 -8.17 -23.18
CA GLY A 119 -0.37 -8.28 -23.45
C GLY A 119 -1.12 -6.96 -23.33
N ASN A 120 -0.53 -5.94 -22.70
CA ASN A 120 -1.08 -4.60 -22.58
C ASN A 120 0.01 -3.51 -22.63
N LEU A 121 -0.40 -2.25 -22.53
CA LEU A 121 0.54 -1.11 -22.55
C LEU A 121 1.48 -1.09 -21.32
N ALA A 122 0.99 -1.46 -20.14
CA ALA A 122 1.80 -1.46 -18.91
C ALA A 122 2.93 -2.49 -18.97
N ASP A 123 2.68 -3.69 -19.54
CA ASP A 123 3.70 -4.69 -19.81
C ASP A 123 4.82 -4.13 -20.71
N LEU A 124 4.45 -3.41 -21.77
CA LEU A 124 5.40 -2.80 -22.70
C LEU A 124 6.20 -1.67 -22.03
N VAL A 125 5.53 -0.85 -21.21
CA VAL A 125 6.16 0.21 -20.42
C VAL A 125 7.18 -0.38 -19.45
N PHE A 126 6.81 -1.41 -18.68
CA PHE A 126 7.74 -2.06 -17.76
C PHE A 126 8.91 -2.74 -18.50
N LYS A 127 8.65 -3.41 -19.63
CA LYS A 127 9.73 -3.99 -20.47
C LYS A 127 10.72 -2.93 -20.95
N THR A 128 10.21 -1.78 -21.37
CA THR A 128 11.02 -0.66 -21.86
C THR A 128 11.77 0.01 -20.70
N TYR A 129 11.20 0.05 -19.50
CA TYR A 129 11.89 0.50 -18.30
C TYR A 129 13.11 -0.38 -17.98
N VAL A 130 12.94 -1.70 -17.98
CA VAL A 130 14.05 -2.65 -17.74
C VAL A 130 15.13 -2.51 -18.84
N LEU A 131 14.72 -2.40 -20.10
CA LEU A 131 15.66 -2.13 -21.21
C LEU A 131 16.42 -0.82 -21.02
N ALA A 132 15.76 0.23 -20.56
CA ALA A 132 16.39 1.53 -20.32
C ALA A 132 17.40 1.47 -19.15
N LEU A 133 17.15 0.67 -18.11
CA LEU A 133 18.10 0.47 -17.02
C LEU A 133 19.41 -0.14 -17.55
N GLU A 134 19.31 -1.20 -18.36
CA GLU A 134 20.46 -1.84 -18.99
C GLU A 134 21.17 -0.90 -19.97
N ALA A 135 20.42 -0.20 -20.81
CA ALA A 135 20.96 0.70 -21.82
C ALA A 135 21.70 1.90 -21.21
N THR A 136 21.43 2.25 -19.96
CA THR A 136 22.00 3.42 -19.26
C THR A 136 23.08 3.07 -18.24
N ASP A 137 23.47 1.78 -18.15
CA ASP A 137 24.36 1.28 -17.08
C ASP A 137 23.90 1.74 -15.68
N SER A 138 22.58 1.81 -15.51
CA SER A 138 21.96 2.05 -14.21
C SER A 138 22.08 0.79 -13.36
N SER A 139 21.92 0.91 -12.05
CA SER A 139 21.79 -0.29 -11.23
C SER A 139 20.59 -1.11 -11.72
N CYS A 140 20.74 -2.44 -11.72
CA CYS A 140 19.73 -3.39 -12.19
C CYS A 140 18.36 -3.28 -11.49
N PHE A 141 18.27 -2.51 -10.39
CA PHE A 141 17.04 -2.27 -9.62
C PHE A 141 16.70 -0.76 -9.48
N GLY A 142 17.26 0.09 -10.35
CA GLY A 142 17.07 1.53 -10.31
C GLY A 142 17.74 2.24 -9.12
N PRO A 143 17.56 3.57 -8.98
CA PRO A 143 16.85 4.42 -9.92
C PRO A 143 17.63 4.57 -11.23
N MET A 144 16.91 4.93 -12.30
CA MET A 144 17.54 5.35 -13.54
C MET A 144 18.56 6.47 -13.26
N ARG A 145 19.83 6.27 -13.64
CA ARG A 145 20.86 7.28 -13.44
C ARG A 145 20.68 8.39 -14.48
N GLU A 146 20.59 9.63 -14.00
CA GLU A 146 20.92 10.80 -14.81
C GLU A 146 22.45 10.94 -14.85
N THR A 147 23.15 10.03 -15.52
CA THR A 147 24.59 10.25 -15.76
C THR A 147 24.76 11.51 -16.59
N SER A 148 25.87 12.23 -16.36
CA SER A 148 26.32 13.26 -17.28
C SER A 148 26.39 12.60 -18.65
N ARG A 149 25.48 12.98 -19.57
CA ARG A 149 25.40 12.46 -20.93
C ARG A 149 26.81 12.25 -21.43
N ASP A 150 27.23 10.99 -21.53
CA ASP A 150 28.37 10.73 -22.37
C ASP A 150 27.84 11.03 -23.77
N GLU A 151 28.19 12.22 -24.30
CA GLU A 151 27.62 12.73 -25.56
C GLU A 151 27.88 11.74 -26.71
N ASP A 152 28.81 10.80 -26.50
CA ASP A 152 29.23 9.77 -27.44
C ASP A 152 28.39 8.48 -27.37
N SER A 153 27.57 8.25 -26.33
CA SER A 153 26.76 7.03 -26.20
C SER A 153 25.31 7.22 -26.69
N LEU A 154 25.07 6.90 -27.96
CA LEU A 154 23.72 6.98 -28.56
C LEU A 154 22.70 6.08 -27.83
N VAL A 155 23.14 4.90 -27.36
CA VAL A 155 22.27 3.92 -26.70
C VAL A 155 21.79 4.44 -25.35
N GLU A 156 22.68 5.00 -24.53
CA GLU A 156 22.32 5.61 -23.25
C GLU A 156 21.37 6.79 -23.43
N ASN A 157 21.64 7.66 -24.43
CA ASN A 157 20.78 8.80 -24.73
C ASN A 157 19.36 8.37 -25.15
N LEU A 158 19.24 7.32 -25.96
CA LEU A 158 17.94 6.77 -26.36
C LEU A 158 17.23 6.06 -25.21
N GLY A 159 17.95 5.30 -24.38
CA GLY A 159 17.42 4.65 -23.19
C GLY A 159 16.84 5.67 -22.21
N TYR A 160 17.58 6.74 -21.94
CA TYR A 160 17.12 7.84 -21.08
C TYR A 160 15.92 8.60 -21.66
N ALA A 161 15.93 8.88 -22.97
CA ALA A 161 14.81 9.52 -23.65
C ALA A 161 13.54 8.66 -23.57
N ALA A 162 13.66 7.36 -23.83
CA ALA A 162 12.55 6.41 -23.71
C ALA A 162 12.03 6.37 -22.27
N TYR A 163 12.91 6.26 -21.27
CA TYR A 163 12.56 6.29 -19.86
C TYR A 163 11.73 7.54 -19.47
N ARG A 164 12.18 8.73 -19.89
CA ARG A 164 11.50 10.00 -19.59
C ARG A 164 10.07 10.02 -20.12
N ASP A 165 9.85 9.41 -21.27
CA ASP A 165 8.56 9.42 -21.94
C ASP A 165 7.62 8.35 -21.34
N ILE A 166 8.14 7.15 -21.00
CA ILE A 166 7.33 6.04 -20.45
C ILE A 166 6.94 6.21 -18.98
N ARG A 167 7.71 6.94 -18.16
CA ARG A 167 7.40 7.09 -16.71
C ARG A 167 6.07 7.78 -16.42
N ASN A 168 5.47 8.43 -17.42
CA ASN A 168 4.16 9.08 -17.32
C ASN A 168 3.01 8.16 -17.77
N LEU A 169 3.32 6.99 -18.36
CA LEU A 169 2.33 6.08 -18.94
C LEU A 169 1.85 5.02 -17.93
N ASP A 170 2.69 4.65 -16.98
CA ASP A 170 2.36 3.76 -15.88
C ASP A 170 3.13 4.21 -14.61
N PRO A 171 2.54 4.15 -13.41
CA PRO A 171 3.22 4.56 -12.18
C PRO A 171 4.30 3.57 -11.72
N LEU A 172 4.31 2.31 -12.21
CA LEU A 172 5.23 1.27 -11.74
C LEU A 172 6.72 1.63 -11.90
N PRO A 173 7.21 2.13 -13.07
CA PRO A 173 8.58 2.63 -13.20
C PRO A 173 8.97 3.66 -12.13
N ALA A 174 8.10 4.66 -11.88
CA ALA A 174 8.37 5.69 -10.88
C ALA A 174 8.41 5.12 -9.46
N MET A 175 7.57 4.12 -9.15
CA MET A 175 7.60 3.43 -7.86
C MET A 175 8.87 2.60 -7.68
N LEU A 176 9.37 1.95 -8.75
CA LEU A 176 10.63 1.21 -8.74
C LEU A 176 11.83 2.15 -8.53
N ASP A 177 11.85 3.30 -9.19
CA ASP A 177 12.90 4.30 -8.96
C ASP A 177 12.86 4.87 -7.55
N GLN A 178 11.67 5.13 -7.00
CA GLN A 178 11.53 5.58 -5.62
C GLN A 178 12.01 4.51 -4.63
N LEU A 179 11.67 3.25 -4.87
CA LEU A 179 12.11 2.12 -4.07
C LEU A 179 13.64 1.97 -4.12
N GLY A 180 14.23 1.98 -5.32
CA GLY A 180 15.68 1.90 -5.49
C GLY A 180 16.38 3.08 -4.82
N ALA A 181 15.92 4.31 -5.05
CA ALA A 181 16.48 5.52 -4.44
C ALA A 181 16.39 5.49 -2.91
N ALA A 182 15.27 5.00 -2.35
CA ALA A 182 15.13 4.80 -0.92
C ALA A 182 16.12 3.73 -0.41
N GLY A 183 16.29 2.63 -1.14
CA GLY A 183 17.26 1.57 -0.81
C GLY A 183 18.69 2.09 -0.74
N TRP A 184 19.12 2.89 -1.72
CA TRP A 184 20.44 3.53 -1.74
C TRP A 184 20.62 4.49 -0.57
N ARG A 185 19.62 5.35 -0.33
CA ARG A 185 19.64 6.34 0.76
C ARG A 185 19.76 5.67 2.12
N LEU A 186 18.98 4.62 2.38
CA LEU A 186 18.99 3.89 3.64
C LEU A 186 20.27 3.07 3.83
N SER A 187 20.85 2.57 2.74
CA SER A 187 22.11 1.81 2.78
C SER A 187 23.34 2.70 3.05
N THR A 188 23.25 4.01 2.83
CA THR A 188 24.38 4.96 2.91
C THR A 188 25.60 4.59 2.07
N SER A 189 25.41 3.65 1.12
CA SER A 189 26.42 3.11 0.23
C SER A 189 26.14 3.60 -1.19
N THR A 190 27.20 3.81 -1.97
CA THR A 190 27.11 4.23 -3.37
C THR A 190 27.34 3.08 -4.35
N VAL A 191 27.57 1.86 -3.85
CA VAL A 191 28.05 0.72 -4.66
C VAL A 191 27.07 -0.45 -4.64
N ALA A 192 26.54 -0.80 -3.46
CA ALA A 192 25.50 -1.82 -3.28
C ALA A 192 24.58 -1.46 -2.11
N TYR A 193 23.36 -2.04 -2.07
CA TYR A 193 22.54 -2.01 -0.86
C TYR A 193 23.24 -2.76 0.27
N THR A 194 23.11 -2.26 1.49
CA THR A 194 23.49 -3.06 2.67
C THR A 194 22.64 -4.33 2.69
N ARG A 195 23.22 -5.41 3.22
CA ARG A 195 22.51 -6.70 3.29
C ARG A 195 21.12 -6.60 3.91
N SER A 196 20.95 -5.83 5.00
CA SER A 196 19.65 -5.64 5.65
C SER A 196 18.56 -5.05 4.74
N ILE A 197 18.89 -3.98 4.02
CA ILE A 197 17.96 -3.29 3.11
C ILE A 197 17.69 -4.14 1.86
N GLY A 198 18.75 -4.75 1.31
CA GLY A 198 18.66 -5.68 0.19
C GLY A 198 17.74 -6.86 0.48
N ASP A 199 17.98 -7.56 1.59
CA ASP A 199 17.20 -8.73 2.01
C ASP A 199 15.74 -8.37 2.31
N ALA A 200 15.46 -7.16 2.81
CA ALA A 200 14.10 -6.68 3.03
C ALA A 200 13.33 -6.52 1.71
N ILE A 201 13.98 -5.95 0.68
CA ILE A 201 13.41 -5.81 -0.67
C ILE A 201 13.26 -7.19 -1.33
N THR A 202 14.36 -7.95 -1.45
CA THR A 202 14.37 -9.28 -2.08
C THR A 202 13.35 -10.19 -1.41
N GLY A 203 13.31 -10.20 -0.08
CA GLY A 203 12.35 -10.98 0.70
C GLY A 203 10.89 -10.62 0.41
N ALA A 204 10.56 -9.36 0.09
CA ALA A 204 9.21 -8.98 -0.31
C ALA A 204 8.81 -9.62 -1.65
N PHE A 205 9.71 -9.62 -2.63
CA PHE A 205 9.51 -10.28 -3.92
C PHE A 205 9.45 -11.80 -3.78
N THR A 206 10.38 -12.42 -3.05
CA THR A 206 10.38 -13.87 -2.81
C THR A 206 9.11 -14.35 -2.12
N ARG A 207 8.61 -13.59 -1.12
CA ARG A 207 7.32 -13.90 -0.48
C ARG A 207 6.14 -13.79 -1.45
N ALA A 208 6.14 -12.82 -2.35
CA ALA A 208 5.11 -12.69 -3.37
C ALA A 208 5.15 -13.87 -4.37
N ILE A 209 6.34 -14.34 -4.76
CA ILE A 209 6.52 -15.54 -5.59
C ILE A 209 5.96 -16.79 -4.86
N ALA A 210 6.34 -16.98 -3.59
CA ALA A 210 5.86 -18.12 -2.81
C ALA A 210 4.34 -18.08 -2.58
N GLY A 211 3.80 -16.89 -2.32
CA GLY A 211 2.37 -16.64 -2.22
C GLY A 211 1.62 -16.89 -3.52
N ALA A 212 2.23 -16.65 -4.68
CA ALA A 212 1.66 -17.03 -5.98
C ALA A 212 1.60 -18.57 -6.17
N GLY A 213 2.49 -19.32 -5.52
CA GLY A 213 2.50 -20.79 -5.49
C GLY A 213 1.37 -21.38 -4.65
N GLU A 214 1.07 -20.80 -3.49
CA GLU A 214 -0.07 -21.21 -2.64
C GLU A 214 -1.41 -20.66 -3.15
N ALA A 215 -1.39 -19.49 -3.77
CA ALA A 215 -2.56 -18.90 -4.40
C ALA A 215 -3.01 -19.71 -5.64
N ASN A 216 -2.15 -20.49 -6.32
CA ASN A 216 -2.58 -21.29 -7.48
C ASN A 216 -3.59 -22.42 -7.17
N ALA A 217 -3.86 -22.72 -5.90
CA ALA A 217 -4.97 -23.59 -5.49
C ALA A 217 -6.29 -22.81 -5.23
N ASP A 218 -6.23 -21.48 -5.15
CA ASP A 218 -7.36 -20.59 -4.81
C ASP A 218 -7.44 -19.32 -5.69
N ILE A 219 -6.68 -19.23 -6.80
CA ILE A 219 -6.80 -18.21 -7.86
C ILE A 219 -8.01 -18.57 -8.74
N GLY A 220 -9.16 -18.74 -8.10
CA GLY A 220 -10.43 -18.37 -8.70
C GLY A 220 -10.65 -16.89 -8.40
N HIS A 221 -10.32 -16.01 -9.34
CA HIS A 221 -10.63 -14.56 -9.32
C HIS A 221 -9.87 -13.68 -8.31
N PHE A 222 -8.62 -13.29 -8.64
CA PHE A 222 -8.19 -11.93 -8.34
C PHE A 222 -8.76 -10.98 -9.41
N GLY A 223 -10.09 -10.83 -9.40
CA GLY A 223 -10.72 -9.68 -10.06
C GLY A 223 -10.32 -8.41 -9.31
N ALA A 224 -10.36 -7.26 -9.99
CA ALA A 224 -10.29 -5.96 -9.33
C ALA A 224 -11.17 -5.97 -8.07
N ASP A 225 -10.64 -5.47 -6.96
CA ASP A 225 -11.37 -5.39 -5.70
C ASP A 225 -12.71 -4.67 -5.96
N PRO A 226 -13.85 -5.37 -5.88
CA PRO A 226 -15.08 -4.88 -6.47
C PRO A 226 -15.77 -3.84 -5.58
N HIS A 227 -15.29 -3.66 -4.34
CA HIS A 227 -15.96 -2.85 -3.33
C HIS A 227 -16.09 -1.39 -3.76
N ALA A 228 -15.09 -0.82 -4.45
CA ALA A 228 -15.16 0.57 -4.94
C ALA A 228 -16.23 0.74 -6.02
N ALA A 229 -16.32 -0.22 -6.96
CA ALA A 229 -17.36 -0.21 -8.00
C ALA A 229 -18.76 -0.45 -7.41
N TRP A 230 -18.89 -1.40 -6.47
CA TRP A 230 -20.14 -1.65 -5.77
C TRP A 230 -20.61 -0.45 -4.95
N LEU A 231 -19.70 0.25 -4.28
CA LEU A 231 -20.02 1.47 -3.54
C LEU A 231 -20.47 2.59 -4.48
N ALA A 232 -19.82 2.73 -5.65
CA ALA A 232 -20.23 3.70 -6.66
C ALA A 232 -21.62 3.37 -7.24
N ASP A 233 -21.92 2.10 -7.53
CA ASP A 233 -23.23 1.66 -8.01
C ASP A 233 -24.32 1.88 -6.95
N ARG A 234 -24.01 1.57 -5.68
CA ARG A 234 -24.87 1.85 -4.53
C ARG A 234 -25.18 3.35 -4.41
N ASN A 235 -24.15 4.20 -4.46
CA ASN A 235 -24.31 5.65 -4.39
C ASN A 235 -25.13 6.21 -5.55
N ARG A 236 -24.98 5.64 -6.75
CA ARG A 236 -25.78 6.04 -7.92
C ARG A 236 -27.25 5.68 -7.73
N ALA A 237 -27.54 4.46 -7.28
CA ALA A 237 -28.91 4.04 -6.98
C ALA A 237 -29.55 4.90 -5.88
N GLN A 238 -28.81 5.20 -4.81
CA GLN A 238 -29.27 6.06 -3.73
C GLN A 238 -29.51 7.50 -4.20
N ALA A 239 -28.65 8.04 -5.06
CA ALA A 239 -28.85 9.36 -5.65
C ALA A 239 -30.11 9.42 -6.50
N THR A 240 -30.43 8.36 -7.25
CA THR A 240 -31.69 8.26 -8.01
C THR A 240 -32.91 8.25 -7.09
N ILE A 241 -32.86 7.51 -5.97
CA ILE A 241 -33.94 7.52 -4.97
C ILE A 241 -34.11 8.92 -4.36
N ASN A 242 -33.00 9.57 -3.99
CA ASN A 242 -33.03 10.89 -3.33
C ASN A 242 -33.42 12.03 -4.28
N ALA A 243 -33.12 11.89 -5.57
CA ALA A 243 -33.49 12.84 -6.62
C ALA A 243 -34.88 12.58 -7.20
N ALA A 244 -35.58 11.54 -6.73
CA ALA A 244 -36.89 11.16 -7.22
C ALA A 244 -37.89 12.33 -7.08
N ASP A 245 -38.51 12.69 -8.20
CA ASP A 245 -39.72 13.50 -8.25
C ASP A 245 -40.94 12.56 -8.45
N GLU A 246 -42.11 13.13 -8.79
CA GLU A 246 -43.34 12.35 -9.06
C GLU A 246 -43.21 11.33 -10.21
N THR A 247 -42.07 11.29 -10.94
CA THR A 247 -41.85 10.36 -12.06
C THR A 247 -41.23 9.02 -11.67
N LEU A 248 -40.66 8.89 -10.46
CA LEU A 248 -40.18 7.60 -9.98
C LEU A 248 -41.36 6.79 -9.42
N THR A 249 -41.69 5.68 -10.07
CA THR A 249 -42.76 4.80 -9.58
C THR A 249 -42.34 4.12 -8.27
N ASP A 250 -43.33 3.82 -7.41
CA ASP A 250 -43.10 3.06 -6.17
C ASP A 250 -42.37 1.73 -6.45
N GLU A 251 -42.73 1.06 -7.54
CA GLU A 251 -42.09 -0.19 -7.99
C GLU A 251 -40.61 -0.01 -8.35
N ALA A 252 -40.24 1.13 -8.95
CA ALA A 252 -38.85 1.45 -9.27
C ALA A 252 -38.06 1.87 -8.03
N ALA A 253 -38.69 2.59 -7.10
CA ALA A 253 -38.10 2.97 -5.82
C ALA A 253 -37.80 1.72 -4.95
N ASP A 254 -38.73 0.76 -4.90
CA ASP A 254 -38.55 -0.51 -4.20
C ASP A 254 -37.43 -1.36 -4.82
N ALA A 255 -37.35 -1.41 -6.15
CA ALA A 255 -36.30 -2.13 -6.85
C ALA A 255 -34.90 -1.53 -6.59
N LEU A 256 -34.78 -0.20 -6.60
CA LEU A 256 -33.54 0.50 -6.28
C LEU A 256 -33.15 0.32 -4.81
N SER A 257 -34.11 0.37 -3.89
CA SER A 257 -33.87 0.13 -2.45
C SER A 257 -33.43 -1.31 -2.19
N THR A 258 -34.03 -2.28 -2.87
CA THR A 258 -33.58 -3.69 -2.81
C THR A 258 -32.16 -3.84 -3.35
N TYR A 259 -31.83 -3.11 -4.41
CA TYR A 259 -30.50 -3.12 -5.00
C TYR A 259 -29.44 -2.50 -4.08
N THR A 260 -29.73 -1.37 -3.41
CA THR A 260 -28.79 -0.74 -2.45
C THR A 260 -28.53 -1.67 -1.27
N VAL A 261 -29.57 -2.26 -0.67
CA VAL A 261 -29.42 -3.24 0.42
C VAL A 261 -28.57 -4.44 -0.01
N LYS A 262 -28.77 -4.94 -1.25
CA LYS A 262 -27.94 -6.01 -1.80
C LYS A 262 -26.47 -5.59 -1.90
N ARG A 263 -26.17 -4.38 -2.39
CA ARG A 263 -24.79 -3.86 -2.47
C ARG A 263 -24.18 -3.68 -1.08
N ASP A 264 -24.92 -3.17 -0.12
CA ASP A 264 -24.46 -3.01 1.27
C ASP A 264 -24.04 -4.36 1.87
N LEU A 265 -24.84 -5.41 1.65
CA LEU A 265 -24.52 -6.78 2.06
C LEU A 265 -23.30 -7.35 1.33
N GLU A 266 -23.14 -7.08 0.04
CA GLU A 266 -21.99 -7.57 -0.73
C GLU A 266 -20.69 -6.88 -0.29
N ILE A 267 -20.70 -5.57 -0.08
CA ILE A 267 -19.55 -4.80 0.41
C ILE A 267 -19.16 -5.22 1.83
N SER A 268 -20.15 -5.44 2.71
CA SER A 268 -19.86 -5.79 4.11
C SER A 268 -19.33 -7.22 4.28
N LYS A 269 -19.92 -8.19 3.57
CA LYS A 269 -19.57 -9.62 3.71
C LYS A 269 -18.33 -10.04 2.94
N THR A 270 -18.01 -9.33 1.86
CA THR A 270 -16.83 -9.66 1.06
C THR A 270 -15.58 -9.14 1.79
N PRO A 271 -14.54 -9.97 1.97
CA PRO A 271 -13.26 -9.49 2.50
C PRO A 271 -12.62 -8.52 1.52
N ALA A 272 -12.22 -7.34 1.99
CA ALA A 272 -11.47 -6.41 1.15
C ALA A 272 -10.03 -6.89 0.99
N THR A 273 -9.52 -7.04 -0.23
CA THR A 273 -8.14 -7.51 -0.46
C THR A 273 -7.19 -6.35 -0.76
N THR A 274 -7.72 -5.14 -0.98
CA THR A 274 -6.98 -3.92 -1.26
C THR A 274 -7.31 -2.80 -0.29
N ARG A 275 -6.45 -1.76 -0.24
CA ARG A 275 -6.69 -0.56 0.58
C ARG A 275 -7.95 0.19 0.12
N ASP A 276 -8.21 0.22 -1.18
CA ASP A 276 -9.42 0.84 -1.73
C ASP A 276 -10.68 0.08 -1.32
N GLY A 277 -10.63 -1.25 -1.26
CA GLY A 277 -11.72 -2.04 -0.73
C GLY A 277 -11.97 -1.79 0.76
N VAL A 278 -10.91 -1.65 1.56
CA VAL A 278 -11.01 -1.26 2.97
C VAL A 278 -11.66 0.12 3.10
N LEU A 279 -11.19 1.10 2.32
CA LEU A 279 -11.76 2.46 2.31
C LEU A 279 -13.22 2.44 1.89
N ALA A 280 -13.61 1.63 0.90
CA ALA A 280 -14.99 1.48 0.48
C ALA A 280 -15.88 0.88 1.60
N LYS A 281 -15.40 -0.12 2.34
CA LYS A 281 -16.13 -0.68 3.50
C LYS A 281 -16.30 0.36 4.62
N LEU A 282 -15.25 1.09 4.95
CA LEU A 282 -15.30 2.14 5.97
C LEU A 282 -16.22 3.31 5.54
N ALA A 283 -16.16 3.70 4.26
CA ALA A 283 -17.04 4.72 3.70
C ALA A 283 -18.52 4.30 3.75
N LEU A 284 -18.83 3.04 3.42
CA LEU A 284 -20.19 2.50 3.56
C LEU A 284 -20.69 2.59 5.01
N ILE A 285 -19.89 2.16 5.98
CA ILE A 285 -20.25 2.24 7.41
C ILE A 285 -20.56 3.68 7.84
N ALA A 286 -19.73 4.63 7.40
CA ALA A 286 -19.95 6.05 7.66
C ALA A 286 -21.24 6.56 6.99
N GLN A 287 -21.50 6.17 5.74
CA GLN A 287 -22.72 6.56 5.01
C GLN A 287 -23.99 6.04 5.69
N ILE A 288 -24.03 4.77 6.08
CA ILE A 288 -25.15 4.17 6.80
C ILE A 288 -25.42 4.92 8.11
N SER A 289 -24.37 5.29 8.84
CA SER A 289 -24.47 6.11 10.06
C SER A 289 -25.10 7.48 9.77
N LEU A 290 -24.65 8.14 8.70
CA LEU A 290 -25.14 9.48 8.31
C LEU A 290 -26.57 9.45 7.78
N GLU A 291 -27.00 8.32 7.23
CA GLU A 291 -28.38 8.07 6.81
C GLU A 291 -29.32 7.79 8.01
N GLY A 292 -28.80 7.79 9.23
CA GLY A 292 -29.56 7.62 10.47
C GLY A 292 -29.72 6.18 10.93
N TRP A 293 -29.03 5.23 10.28
CA TRP A 293 -29.04 3.82 10.64
C TRP A 293 -27.89 3.47 11.56
N GLU A 294 -28.10 2.53 12.47
CA GLU A 294 -27.03 2.01 13.32
C GLU A 294 -26.15 1.04 12.53
N PRO A 295 -24.83 1.27 12.41
CA PRO A 295 -23.95 0.35 11.71
C PRO A 295 -23.90 -0.99 12.38
N ASN A 296 -23.99 -2.06 11.58
CA ASN A 296 -23.84 -3.40 12.10
C ASN A 296 -22.41 -3.60 12.64
N MET A 297 -22.31 -3.97 13.92
CA MET A 297 -21.02 -4.16 14.61
C MET A 297 -20.14 -5.24 13.99
N ASP A 298 -20.72 -6.28 13.39
CA ASP A 298 -19.97 -7.30 12.66
C ASP A 298 -19.35 -6.74 11.38
N TRP A 299 -20.01 -5.77 10.74
CA TRP A 299 -19.47 -5.09 9.55
C TRP A 299 -18.31 -4.18 9.94
N CYS A 300 -18.46 -3.43 11.04
CA CYS A 300 -17.39 -2.62 11.62
C CYS A 300 -16.18 -3.48 12.00
N ALA A 301 -16.41 -4.61 12.68
CA ALA A 301 -15.35 -5.55 13.03
C ALA A 301 -14.67 -6.13 11.79
N SER A 302 -15.44 -6.55 10.77
CA SER A 302 -14.89 -7.04 9.50
C SER A 302 -14.04 -5.99 8.80
N ALA A 303 -14.51 -4.75 8.70
CA ALA A 303 -13.76 -3.66 8.09
C ALA A 303 -12.47 -3.33 8.85
N LEU A 304 -12.47 -3.40 10.19
CA LEU A 304 -11.27 -3.21 11.02
C LEU A 304 -10.28 -4.38 10.89
N VAL A 305 -10.76 -5.62 10.77
CA VAL A 305 -9.92 -6.79 10.49
C VAL A 305 -9.26 -6.65 9.12
N ASP A 306 -10.02 -6.23 8.11
CA ASP A 306 -9.48 -5.99 6.77
C ASP A 306 -8.51 -4.80 6.75
N ALA A 307 -8.80 -3.71 7.47
CA ALA A 307 -7.91 -2.57 7.60
C ALA A 307 -6.59 -2.95 8.28
N GLN A 308 -6.65 -3.76 9.34
CA GLN A 308 -5.45 -4.25 10.00
C GLN A 308 -4.66 -5.20 9.10
N ARG A 309 -5.34 -6.09 8.37
CA ARG A 309 -4.72 -7.08 7.49
C ARG A 309 -4.08 -6.46 6.24
N VAL A 310 -4.75 -5.49 5.62
CA VAL A 310 -4.39 -4.95 4.30
C VAL A 310 -3.63 -3.62 4.38
N ALA A 311 -3.96 -2.80 5.37
CA ALA A 311 -3.41 -1.46 5.51
C ALA A 311 -2.52 -1.30 6.76
N GLY A 312 -2.47 -2.30 7.65
CA GLY A 312 -1.71 -2.22 8.91
C GLY A 312 -2.28 -1.19 9.90
N VAL A 313 -3.51 -0.72 9.68
CA VAL A 313 -4.20 0.28 10.49
C VAL A 313 -5.50 -0.28 11.04
N GLY A 314 -5.74 -0.08 12.33
CA GLY A 314 -6.95 -0.55 13.00
C GLY A 314 -6.63 -1.22 14.33
N SER A 315 -7.23 -0.75 15.42
CA SER A 315 -7.10 -1.39 16.72
C SER A 315 -8.40 -2.10 17.08
N LEU A 316 -8.33 -3.42 17.27
CA LEU A 316 -9.45 -4.21 17.79
C LEU A 316 -9.59 -4.10 19.32
N ALA A 317 -8.75 -3.30 19.99
CA ALA A 317 -8.73 -3.20 21.45
C ALA A 317 -10.07 -2.71 22.03
N GLY A 318 -10.76 -1.78 21.36
CA GLY A 318 -12.08 -1.28 21.79
C GLY A 318 -13.23 -2.29 21.56
N ALA A 319 -13.18 -3.07 20.47
CA ALA A 319 -14.20 -4.08 20.16
C ALA A 319 -14.20 -5.25 21.18
N VAL A 320 -13.05 -5.50 21.80
CA VAL A 320 -12.91 -6.47 22.89
C VAL A 320 -13.56 -5.95 24.19
N GLU A 321 -13.47 -4.66 24.48
CA GLU A 321 -14.08 -4.05 25.68
C GLU A 321 -15.62 -3.99 25.62
N GLU A 322 -16.21 -3.78 24.44
CA GLU A 322 -17.67 -3.79 24.23
C GLU A 322 -18.25 -5.20 24.48
N ARG A 323 -17.62 -6.23 23.90
CA ARG A 323 -18.04 -7.63 24.07
C ARG A 323 -17.88 -8.13 25.51
N HIS A 324 -16.93 -7.56 26.26
CA HIS A 324 -16.78 -7.82 27.70
C HIS A 324 -17.85 -7.13 28.55
N ARG A 325 -18.38 -5.97 28.14
CA ARG A 325 -19.53 -5.33 28.81
C ARG A 325 -20.83 -6.12 28.59
N ASP A 326 -21.07 -6.61 27.37
CA ASP A 326 -22.28 -7.39 27.05
C ASP A 326 -22.30 -8.79 27.68
N MET A 327 -21.13 -9.37 28.00
CA MET A 327 -21.04 -10.63 28.75
C MET A 327 -21.12 -10.47 30.27
N ALA A 328 -20.99 -9.23 30.78
CA ALA A 328 -21.01 -8.90 32.20
C ALA A 328 -22.35 -8.28 32.67
N ALA A 329 -23.24 -7.95 31.73
CA ALA A 329 -24.64 -7.58 31.96
C ALA A 329 -25.54 -8.80 31.87
#